data_AF-C6R774-F1
#
_entry.id   AF-C6R774-F1
#
_cell.length_a   1.000
_cell.length_b   1.000
_cell.length_c   1.000
_cell.angle_alpha   90.00
_cell.angle_beta   90.00
_cell.angle_gamma   90.00
#
_symmetry.space_group_name_H-M   'P 1'
#
loop_
_entity.id
_entity.type
_entity.pdbx_description
1 polymer ?
#
loop_
_entity_poly.entity_id
_entity_poly.type
_entity_poly.pdbx_seq_one_letter_code
_entity_poly.pdbx_strand_id
1 'polypeptide(L)'
;MAEMEERDASSCRMVRMIALDPSDAIVGVATPTSSTGNVDQPQEVVPHPDTYDDFPDISAQYVDQSRFDALWSEATAKFGL
;
A
#
# COMPACT_ATOMS: atom_id res chain seq x y z
N MET A 1 -2.91 1.20 -2.98
CA MET A 1 -3.11 1.63 -1.58
C MET A 1 -2.08 0.94 -0.70
N ALA A 2 -1.67 1.58 0.39
CA ALA A 2 -0.70 1.01 1.32
C ALA A 2 -1.07 1.36 2.76
N GLU A 3 -0.76 0.44 3.67
CA GLU A 3 -0.71 0.68 5.12
C GLU A 3 0.75 0.75 5.53
N MET A 4 1.06 1.77 6.31
CA MET A 4 2.40 2.17 6.66
C MET A 4 2.43 2.56 8.13
N GLU A 5 3.53 2.25 8.82
CA GLU A 5 3.77 2.64 10.20
C GLU A 5 4.81 3.76 10.20
N GLU A 6 4.50 4.89 10.83
CA GLU A 6 5.45 6.00 10.95
C GLU A 6 6.70 5.54 11.72
N ARG A 7 7.86 5.79 11.12
CA ARG A 7 9.15 5.49 11.75
C ARG A 7 9.81 6.77 12.26
N ASP A 8 9.78 7.82 11.44
CA ASP A 8 10.23 9.17 11.75
C ASP A 8 9.55 10.17 10.80
N ALA A 9 9.84 11.46 10.98
CA ALA A 9 9.22 12.55 10.22
C ALA A 9 9.45 12.49 8.69
N SER A 10 10.34 11.61 8.20
CA SER A 10 10.70 11.49 6.79
C SER A 10 10.54 10.07 6.24
N SER A 11 10.23 9.08 7.07
CA SER A 11 10.11 7.70 6.64
C SER A 11 9.04 6.91 7.39
N CYS A 12 8.51 5.91 6.68
CA CYS A 12 7.62 4.91 7.22
C CYS A 12 8.16 3.51 6.97
N ARG A 13 7.76 2.58 7.83
CA ARG A 13 7.82 1.15 7.56
C ARG A 13 6.61 0.75 6.73
N MET A 14 6.82 0.10 5.60
CA MET A 14 5.74 -0.51 4.83
C MET A 14 5.19 -1.73 5.58
N VAL A 15 3.88 -1.76 5.85
CA VAL A 15 3.23 -2.92 6.49
C VAL A 15 2.70 -3.85 5.41
N ARG A 16 1.82 -3.33 4.54
CA ARG A 16 1.20 -4.09 3.45
C ARG A 16 0.59 -3.15 2.42
N MET A 17 0.44 -3.61 1.18
CA MET A 17 -0.13 -2.83 0.09
C MET A 17 -1.03 -3.65 -0.82
N ILE A 18 -2.00 -2.96 -1.42
CA ILE A 18 -2.95 -3.48 -2.40
C ILE A 18 -2.71 -2.73 -3.71
N ALA A 19 -2.43 -3.46 -4.79
CA ALA A 19 -2.38 -2.92 -6.14
C ALA A 19 -3.78 -2.96 -6.76
N LEU A 20 -4.19 -1.82 -7.33
CA LEU A 20 -5.43 -1.67 -8.07
C LEU A 20 -5.11 -1.35 -9.54
N ASP A 21 -5.94 -1.84 -10.47
CA ASP A 21 -5.89 -1.42 -11.86
C ASP A 21 -6.66 -0.08 -12.07
N PRO A 22 -6.68 0.49 -13.30
CA PRO A 22 -7.41 1.72 -13.58
C PRO A 22 -8.94 1.65 -13.41
N SER A 23 -9.51 0.46 -13.21
CA SER A 23 -10.94 0.24 -12.92
C SER A 23 -11.19 -0.03 -11.43
N ASP A 24 -10.21 0.26 -10.56
CA ASP A 24 -10.22 0.00 -9.13
C ASP A 24 -10.32 -1.50 -8.77
N ALA A 25 -10.00 -2.41 -9.69
CA ALA A 25 -10.01 -3.84 -9.40
C ALA A 25 -8.71 -4.26 -8.70
N ILE A 26 -8.82 -5.08 -7.65
CA ILE A 26 -7.67 -5.65 -6.93
C ILE A 26 -6.88 -6.58 -7.85
N VAL A 27 -5.64 -6.24 -8.16
CA VAL A 27 -4.76 -7.05 -9.02
C VAL A 27 -3.58 -7.67 -8.28
N GLY A 28 -3.27 -7.23 -7.07
CA GLY A 28 -2.23 -7.85 -6.25
C GLY A 28 -2.18 -7.34 -4.82
N VAL A 29 -1.50 -8.11 -3.97
CA VAL A 29 -1.16 -7.73 -2.58
C VAL A 29 0.31 -7.99 -2.31
N ALA A 30 0.93 -7.15 -1.50
CA ALA A 30 2.32 -7.32 -1.11
C ALA A 30 2.61 -6.83 0.31
N THR A 31 3.65 -7.42 0.90
CA THR A 31 4.33 -6.98 2.12
C THR A 31 5.81 -6.79 1.79
N PRO A 32 6.65 -6.22 2.68
CA PRO A 32 8.09 -6.16 2.44
C PRO A 32 8.78 -7.51 2.24
N THR A 33 8.09 -8.63 2.48
CA THR A 33 8.65 -9.99 2.41
C THR A 33 7.91 -10.92 1.44
N SER A 34 6.80 -10.47 0.85
CA SER A 34 5.98 -11.31 -0.03
C SER A 34 5.17 -10.49 -1.04
N SER A 35 4.86 -11.07 -2.19
CA SER A 35 3.92 -10.53 -3.15
C SER A 35 3.07 -11.64 -3.76
N THR A 36 1.83 -11.32 -4.13
CA THR A 36 0.90 -12.23 -4.80
C THR A 36 0.05 -11.44 -5.79
N GLY A 37 -0.09 -11.95 -7.02
CA GLY A 37 -0.75 -11.24 -8.12
C GLY A 37 0.19 -10.32 -8.90
N ASN A 38 -0.38 -9.33 -9.56
CA ASN A 38 0.35 -8.34 -10.36
C ASN A 38 0.74 -7.13 -9.49
N VAL A 39 1.78 -7.30 -8.68
CA VAL A 39 2.34 -6.25 -7.81
C VAL A 39 3.80 -6.56 -7.49
N ASP A 40 4.63 -5.52 -7.48
CA ASP A 40 6.01 -5.63 -7.05
C ASP A 40 6.11 -5.67 -5.52
N GLN A 41 7.12 -6.37 -5.01
CA GLN A 41 7.42 -6.36 -3.58
C GLN A 41 7.93 -4.97 -3.17
N PRO A 42 7.28 -4.30 -2.21
CA PRO A 42 7.70 -2.98 -1.77
C PRO A 42 9.00 -3.05 -0.96
N GLN A 43 9.70 -1.91 -0.89
CA GLN A 43 10.77 -1.71 0.08
C GLN A 43 10.19 -1.70 1.51
N GLU A 44 10.97 -2.19 2.48
CA GLU A 44 10.56 -2.17 3.89
C GLU A 44 10.47 -0.74 4.45
N VAL A 45 11.36 0.15 4.00
CA VAL A 45 11.39 1.55 4.38
C VAL A 45 11.11 2.40 3.15
N VAL A 46 10.14 3.29 3.26
CA VAL A 46 9.69 4.19 2.20
C VAL A 46 9.59 5.63 2.73
N PRO A 47 9.57 6.66 1.87
CA PRO A 47 9.42 8.03 2.34
C PRO A 47 8.07 8.25 3.01
N HIS A 48 8.02 9.19 3.96
CA HIS A 48 6.78 9.55 4.65
C HIS A 48 5.81 10.21 3.65
N PRO A 49 4.50 9.88 3.66
CA PRO A 49 3.53 10.48 2.75
C PRO A 49 3.48 12.02 2.78
N ASP A 50 3.78 12.63 3.94
CA ASP A 50 3.87 14.10 4.08
C ASP A 50 5.03 14.72 3.28
N THR A 51 5.98 13.91 2.79
CA THR A 51 7.05 14.37 1.88
C THR A 51 6.68 14.22 0.41
N TYR A 52 5.53 13.59 0.08
CA TYR A 52 5.16 13.35 -1.31
C TYR A 52 4.76 14.62 -2.06
N ASP A 53 4.37 15.68 -1.36
CA ASP A 53 4.10 16.99 -1.95
C ASP A 53 5.36 17.61 -2.60
N ASP A 54 6.56 17.14 -2.24
CA ASP A 54 7.82 17.54 -2.89
C ASP A 54 8.00 16.91 -4.29
N PHE A 55 7.14 15.95 -4.68
CA PHE A 55 7.20 15.22 -5.95
C PHE A 55 5.96 15.53 -6.81
N PRO A 56 6.06 16.43 -7.82
CA PRO A 56 4.90 16.93 -8.56
C PRO A 56 4.17 15.87 -9.40
N ASP A 57 4.82 14.74 -9.67
CA ASP A 57 4.26 13.62 -10.44
C ASP A 57 3.56 12.58 -9.56
N ILE A 58 3.57 12.76 -8.23
CA ILE A 58 2.95 11.85 -7.26
C ILE A 58 1.76 12.55 -6.62
N SER A 59 0.67 11.81 -6.47
CA SER A 59 -0.45 12.21 -5.63
C SER A 59 -0.71 11.14 -4.59
N ALA A 60 -0.98 11.57 -3.36
CA ALA A 60 -1.31 10.68 -2.26
C ALA A 60 -2.51 11.24 -1.51
N GLN A 61 -3.31 10.34 -0.95
CA GLN A 61 -4.44 10.68 -0.12
C GLN A 61 -4.50 9.70 1.04
N TYR A 62 -4.83 10.23 2.22
CA TYR A 62 -5.09 9.41 3.38
C TYR A 62 -6.40 8.64 3.20
N VAL A 63 -6.38 7.38 3.61
CA VAL A 63 -7.54 6.48 3.59
C VAL A 63 -7.77 6.01 5.02
N ASP A 64 -9.05 5.91 5.40
CA ASP A 64 -9.42 5.38 6.71
C ASP A 64 -8.99 3.91 6.86
N GLN A 65 -8.50 3.56 8.04
CA GLN A 65 -8.01 2.22 8.34
C GLN A 65 -9.07 1.14 8.08
N SER A 66 -10.32 1.38 8.47
CA SER A 66 -11.39 0.38 8.30
C SER A 66 -11.70 0.10 6.83
N ARG A 67 -11.55 1.12 5.97
CA ARG A 67 -11.69 0.96 4.52
C ARG A 67 -10.55 0.13 3.95
N PHE A 68 -9.32 0.37 4.41
CA PHE A 68 -8.18 -0.43 3.98
C PHE A 68 -8.33 -1.89 4.43
N ASP A 69 -8.71 -2.14 5.69
CA ASP A 69 -8.91 -3.48 6.23
C ASP A 69 -10.00 -4.28 5.50
N ALA A 70 -11.09 -3.63 5.11
CA ALA A 70 -12.14 -4.25 4.31
C ALA A 70 -11.61 -4.71 2.94
N LEU A 71 -10.87 -3.85 2.24
CA LEU A 71 -10.25 -4.17 0.94
C LEU A 71 -9.15 -5.23 1.08
N TRP A 72 -8.39 -5.21 2.16
CA TRP A 72 -7.39 -6.24 2.43
C TRP A 72 -8.03 -7.61 2.65
N SER A 73 -9.15 -7.66 3.37
CA SER A 73 -9.90 -8.89 3.60
C SER A 73 -10.46 -9.44 2.28
N GLU A 74 -10.97 -8.58 1.40
CA GLU A 74 -11.40 -8.98 0.05
C GLU A 74 -10.22 -9.51 -0.79
N ALA A 75 -9.08 -8.82 -0.74
CA ALA A 75 -7.91 -9.19 -1.51
C ALA A 75 -7.32 -10.53 -1.07
N THR A 76 -7.16 -10.74 0.24
CA THR A 76 -6.65 -12.01 0.80
C THR A 76 -7.59 -13.17 0.49
N ALA A 77 -8.91 -12.97 0.59
CA ALA A 77 -9.88 -13.97 0.16
C ALA A 77 -9.78 -14.30 -1.34
N LYS A 78 -9.59 -13.29 -2.20
CA LYS A 78 -9.39 -13.47 -3.65
C LYS A 78 -8.14 -14.30 -3.98
N PHE A 79 -7.07 -14.14 -3.21
CA PHE A 79 -5.79 -14.83 -3.45
C PHE A 79 -5.59 -16.09 -2.60
N GLY A 80 -6.50 -16.42 -1.69
CA GLY A 80 -6.42 -17.62 -0.84
C GLY A 80 -5.31 -17.54 0.22
N LEU A 81 -5.10 -16.36 0.81
CA LEU A 81 -4.10 -16.07 1.84
C LEU A 81 -4.68 -16.11 3.26
#